data_AF-A0A0N1BHV9-F1
#
_entry.id   AF-A0A0N1BHV9-F1
#
_cell.length_a   1.000
_cell.length_b   1.000
_cell.length_c   1.000
_cell.angle_alpha   90.00
_cell.angle_beta   90.00
_cell.angle_gamma   90.00
#
_symmetry.space_group_name_H-M   'P 1'
#
loop_
_entity.id
_entity.type
_entity.pdbx_description
1 polymer ?
#
loop_
_entity_poly.entity_id
_entity_poly.type
_entity_poly.pdbx_seq_one_letter_code
_entity_poly.pdbx_strand_id
1 'polypeptide(L)'
;MQTEATSETHSGTEAPGGEHAEATLLGVGAEGWVYVSLAIFLILAVAVGKLPARIAGALDARIAGVRRQLDEARAIRAEAETLLADARARQQAAQADAAAIVARAHSEAAELTAASEKAAAETIARRTAAAEAKIAAAERAAEAELRAELARQVTGAAASLIAGKADAAMQARLTDEAIAAL
;
A
#
# COMPACT_ATOMS: atom_id res chain seq x y z
N MET A 1 -39.03 108.22 -14.27
CA MET A 1 -37.80 107.95 -15.02
C MET A 1 -38.25 107.33 -16.34
N GLN A 2 -38.56 108.13 -17.37
CA GLN A 2 -37.63 108.62 -18.41
C GLN A 2 -36.86 107.46 -19.07
N THR A 3 -37.24 107.08 -20.30
CA THR A 3 -36.56 107.40 -21.61
C THR A 3 -35.21 106.68 -21.71
N GLU A 4 -34.92 105.86 -22.72
CA GLU A 4 -34.78 106.15 -24.17
C GLU A 4 -34.98 104.84 -24.99
N ALA A 5 -35.68 104.88 -26.14
CA ALA A 5 -35.14 104.84 -27.53
C ALA A 5 -34.50 103.47 -27.91
N THR A 6 -34.77 102.83 -29.04
CA THR A 6 -35.21 103.31 -30.35
C THR A 6 -35.75 102.13 -31.17
N SER A 7 -36.64 102.42 -32.13
CA SER A 7 -37.11 101.62 -33.26
C SER A 7 -35.96 100.99 -34.07
N GLU A 8 -36.13 99.89 -34.80
CA GLU A 8 -36.77 99.76 -36.12
C GLU A 8 -36.81 98.26 -36.50
N THR A 9 -37.95 97.67 -36.90
CA THR A 9 -38.52 97.57 -38.27
C THR A 9 -38.30 96.19 -38.92
N HIS A 10 -39.43 95.48 -39.09
CA HIS A 10 -39.77 94.43 -40.09
C HIS A 10 -38.85 93.19 -40.23
N SER A 11 -39.35 92.00 -40.51
CA SER A 11 -40.39 91.68 -41.49
C SER A 11 -41.00 90.32 -41.15
N GLY A 12 -42.34 90.23 -41.26
CA GLY A 12 -43.02 88.96 -41.33
C GLY A 12 -42.70 88.22 -42.63
N THR A 13 -42.85 86.90 -42.61
CA THR A 13 -43.30 86.07 -43.73
C THR A 13 -43.68 84.72 -43.15
N GLU A 14 -44.97 84.54 -42.87
CA GLU A 14 -45.60 83.23 -43.05
C GLU A 14 -45.43 82.86 -44.52
N ALA A 15 -44.69 81.80 -44.80
CA ALA A 15 -44.65 81.21 -46.13
C ALA A 15 -45.71 80.09 -46.18
N PRO A 16 -46.75 80.24 -47.02
CA PRO A 16 -47.72 79.19 -47.32
C PRO A 16 -47.05 78.11 -48.19
N GLY A 17 -47.64 76.92 -48.20
CA GLY A 17 -47.17 75.74 -48.91
C GLY A 17 -46.64 76.04 -50.32
N GLY A 18 -45.34 75.80 -50.50
CA GLY A 18 -44.71 75.62 -51.79
C GLY A 18 -44.44 74.13 -51.97
N GLU A 19 -44.96 73.56 -53.05
CA GLU A 19 -44.64 72.21 -53.49
C GLU A 19 -43.12 72.04 -53.53
N HIS A 20 -42.61 71.17 -52.66
CA HIS A 20 -41.21 70.76 -52.71
C HIS A 20 -40.99 70.04 -54.04
N ALA A 21 -40.47 70.76 -55.03
CA ALA A 21 -39.92 70.15 -56.24
C ALA A 21 -38.85 69.17 -55.77
N GLU A 22 -39.16 67.88 -55.86
CA GLU A 22 -38.25 66.81 -55.48
C GLU A 22 -36.95 67.03 -56.26
N ALA A 23 -35.86 67.33 -55.54
CA ALA A 23 -34.55 67.55 -56.14
C ALA A 23 -34.07 66.24 -56.77
N THR A 24 -34.46 66.05 -58.03
CA THR A 24 -34.29 64.80 -58.76
C THR A 24 -33.05 64.93 -59.63
N LEU A 25 -31.96 64.29 -59.25
CA LEU A 25 -30.73 64.23 -60.04
C LEU A 25 -30.71 62.90 -60.79
N LEU A 26 -30.70 62.94 -62.13
CA LEU A 26 -30.73 61.75 -63.01
C LEU A 26 -31.98 60.86 -62.85
N GLY A 27 -33.14 61.42 -62.51
CA GLY A 27 -34.39 60.66 -62.36
C GLY A 27 -34.54 59.94 -61.01
N VAL A 28 -33.63 60.22 -60.07
CA VAL A 28 -33.63 59.65 -58.72
C VAL A 28 -33.71 60.77 -57.69
N GLY A 29 -34.68 60.69 -56.77
CA GLY A 29 -34.87 61.63 -55.67
C GLY A 29 -33.77 61.55 -54.60
N ALA A 30 -33.82 62.44 -53.61
CA ALA A 30 -32.80 62.55 -52.57
C ALA A 30 -32.65 61.24 -51.76
N GLU A 31 -33.76 60.58 -51.46
CA GLU A 31 -33.83 59.27 -50.80
C GLU A 31 -33.15 58.17 -51.63
N GLY A 32 -33.26 58.20 -52.96
CA GLY A 32 -32.56 57.25 -53.82
C GLY A 32 -31.04 57.44 -53.78
N TRP A 33 -30.53 58.67 -53.73
CA TRP A 33 -29.10 58.95 -53.53
C TRP A 33 -28.60 58.58 -52.12
N VAL A 34 -29.46 58.65 -51.10
CA VAL A 34 -29.17 58.11 -49.76
C VAL A 34 -29.02 56.58 -49.81
N TYR A 35 -29.89 55.86 -50.50
CA TYR A 35 -29.73 54.41 -50.68
C TYR A 35 -28.49 54.04 -51.50
N VAL A 36 -28.17 54.80 -52.56
CA VAL A 36 -26.96 54.59 -53.38
C VAL A 36 -25.70 54.81 -52.56
N SER A 37 -25.63 55.89 -51.78
CA SER A 37 -24.48 56.15 -50.89
C SER A 37 -24.34 55.13 -49.77
N LEU A 38 -25.46 54.68 -49.16
CA LEU A 38 -25.46 53.57 -48.20
C LEU A 38 -25.02 52.26 -48.83
N ALA A 39 -25.47 51.94 -50.04
CA ALA A 39 -25.08 50.74 -50.77
C ALA A 39 -23.57 50.76 -51.11
N ILE A 40 -23.06 51.88 -51.62
CA ILE A 40 -21.61 52.05 -51.88
C ILE A 40 -20.82 51.94 -50.57
N PHE A 41 -21.29 52.54 -49.49
CA PHE A 41 -20.65 52.43 -48.17
C PHE A 41 -20.61 50.97 -47.67
N LEU A 42 -21.72 50.22 -47.78
CA LEU A 42 -21.76 48.82 -47.38
C LEU A 42 -20.86 47.94 -48.25
N ILE A 43 -20.85 48.17 -49.57
CA ILE A 43 -19.95 47.46 -50.51
C ILE A 43 -18.50 47.73 -50.14
N LEU A 44 -18.13 49.00 -49.90
CA LEU A 44 -16.77 49.37 -49.55
C LEU A 44 -16.38 48.85 -48.15
N ALA A 45 -17.31 48.85 -47.19
CA ALA A 45 -17.11 48.30 -45.85
C ALA A 45 -16.92 46.77 -45.86
N VAL A 46 -17.64 46.06 -46.73
CA VAL A 46 -17.47 44.61 -46.91
C VAL A 46 -16.19 44.29 -47.70
N ALA A 47 -15.92 45.02 -48.78
CA ALA A 47 -14.77 44.80 -49.65
C ALA A 47 -13.43 45.18 -49.01
N VAL A 48 -13.36 46.35 -48.34
CA VAL A 48 -12.13 46.86 -47.71
C VAL A 48 -12.01 46.38 -46.26
N GLY A 49 -13.12 46.37 -45.51
CA GLY A 49 -13.12 46.05 -44.09
C GLY A 49 -13.02 44.56 -43.76
N LYS A 50 -13.19 43.66 -44.75
CA LYS A 50 -13.20 42.19 -44.57
C LYS A 50 -14.04 41.74 -43.37
N LEU A 51 -15.08 42.50 -43.04
CA LEU A 51 -15.90 42.33 -41.84
C LEU A 51 -16.50 40.91 -41.72
N PRO A 52 -17.07 40.30 -42.78
CA PRO A 52 -17.55 38.92 -42.68
C PRO A 52 -16.43 37.91 -42.42
N ALA A 53 -15.24 38.10 -43.02
CA ALA A 53 -14.10 37.21 -42.82
C ALA A 53 -13.54 37.28 -41.40
N ARG A 54 -13.54 38.46 -40.76
CA ARG A 54 -13.10 38.61 -39.37
C ARG A 54 -14.05 37.95 -38.37
N ILE A 55 -15.36 38.07 -38.60
CA ILE A 55 -16.37 37.42 -37.76
C ILE A 55 -16.28 35.90 -37.90
N ALA A 56 -16.16 35.39 -39.13
CA ALA A 56 -15.94 33.97 -39.39
C ALA A 56 -14.66 33.47 -38.71
N GLY A 57 -13.54 34.18 -38.86
CA GLY A 57 -12.27 33.81 -38.23
C GLY A 57 -12.30 33.80 -36.70
N ALA A 58 -13.04 34.73 -36.06
CA ALA A 58 -13.22 34.72 -34.61
C ALA A 58 -14.06 33.52 -34.13
N LEU A 59 -15.08 33.15 -34.90
CA LEU A 59 -15.92 31.99 -34.60
C LEU A 59 -15.12 30.69 -34.78
N ASP A 60 -14.33 30.59 -35.86
CA ASP A 60 -13.42 29.46 -36.10
C ASP A 60 -12.36 29.33 -35.01
N ALA A 61 -11.77 30.45 -34.56
CA ALA A 61 -10.81 30.45 -33.46
C ALA A 61 -11.44 29.93 -32.16
N ARG A 62 -12.71 30.30 -31.89
CA ARG A 62 -13.45 29.80 -30.73
C ARG A 62 -13.77 28.31 -30.86
N ILE A 63 -14.20 27.85 -32.03
CA ILE A 63 -14.45 26.43 -32.32
C ILE A 63 -13.16 25.63 -32.13
N ALA A 64 -12.03 26.11 -32.66
CA ALA A 64 -10.73 25.48 -32.50
C ALA A 64 -10.30 25.42 -31.02
N GLY A 65 -10.53 26.49 -30.26
CA GLY A 65 -10.28 26.52 -28.81
C GLY A 65 -11.12 25.49 -28.04
N VAL A 66 -12.42 25.43 -28.31
CA VAL A 66 -13.33 24.45 -27.68
C VAL A 66 -12.94 23.02 -28.07
N ARG A 67 -12.59 22.77 -29.34
CA ARG A 67 -12.11 21.45 -29.79
C ARG A 67 -10.86 21.03 -29.03
N ARG A 68 -9.86 21.91 -28.91
CA ARG A 68 -8.63 21.63 -28.13
C ARG A 68 -8.95 21.28 -26.67
N GLN A 69 -9.81 22.06 -26.01
CA GLN A 69 -10.21 21.78 -24.61
C GLN A 69 -10.96 20.45 -24.48
N LEU A 70 -11.83 20.11 -25.43
CA LEU A 70 -12.53 18.81 -25.44
C LEU A 70 -11.57 17.65 -25.69
N ASP A 71 -10.60 17.81 -26.58
CA ASP A 71 -9.60 16.78 -26.86
C ASP A 71 -8.65 16.57 -25.67
N GLU A 72 -8.24 17.64 -25.01
CA GLU A 72 -7.46 17.59 -23.77
C GLU A 72 -8.26 16.93 -22.62
N ALA A 73 -9.52 17.31 -22.44
CA ALA A 73 -10.39 16.68 -21.44
C ALA A 73 -10.61 15.18 -21.72
N ARG A 74 -10.73 14.79 -23.00
CA ARG A 74 -10.80 13.38 -23.40
C ARG A 74 -9.49 12.63 -23.11
N ALA A 75 -8.35 13.25 -23.40
CA ALA A 75 -7.05 12.69 -23.10
C ALA A 75 -6.87 12.46 -21.59
N ILE A 76 -7.14 13.49 -20.77
CA ILE A 76 -7.09 13.39 -19.30
C ILE A 76 -8.03 12.30 -18.78
N ARG A 77 -9.23 12.19 -19.35
CA ARG A 77 -10.17 11.13 -18.97
C ARG A 77 -9.64 9.74 -19.32
N ALA A 78 -9.06 9.56 -20.50
CA ALA A 78 -8.48 8.28 -20.91
C ALA A 78 -7.29 7.88 -20.01
N GLU A 79 -6.45 8.85 -19.65
CA GLU A 79 -5.35 8.65 -18.70
C GLU A 79 -5.86 8.28 -17.30
N ALA A 80 -6.90 8.97 -16.81
CA ALA A 80 -7.52 8.67 -15.53
C ALA A 80 -8.18 7.29 -15.50
N GLU A 81 -8.87 6.90 -16.58
CA GLU A 81 -9.46 5.56 -16.71
C GLU A 81 -8.38 4.47 -16.74
N THR A 82 -7.26 4.72 -17.42
CA THR A 82 -6.09 3.83 -17.43
C THR A 82 -5.48 3.70 -16.04
N LEU A 83 -5.23 4.83 -15.36
CA LEU A 83 -4.66 4.83 -14.01
C LEU A 83 -5.58 4.13 -13.00
N LEU A 84 -6.89 4.29 -13.14
CA LEU A 84 -7.87 3.61 -12.30
C LEU A 84 -7.87 2.10 -12.54
N ALA A 85 -7.77 1.66 -13.80
CA ALA A 85 -7.66 0.25 -14.13
C ALA A 85 -6.38 -0.37 -13.52
N ASP A 86 -5.24 0.31 -13.68
CA ASP A 86 -3.96 -0.10 -13.12
C ASP A 86 -4.00 -0.14 -11.58
N ALA A 87 -4.57 0.88 -10.93
CA ALA A 87 -4.69 0.93 -9.49
C ALA A 87 -5.57 -0.22 -8.95
N ARG A 88 -6.69 -0.52 -9.63
CA ARG A 88 -7.56 -1.65 -9.27
C ARG A 88 -6.85 -2.99 -9.46
N ALA A 89 -6.14 -3.17 -10.56
CA ALA A 89 -5.35 -4.38 -10.81
C ALA A 89 -4.27 -4.57 -9.74
N ARG A 90 -3.52 -3.51 -9.40
CA ARG A 90 -2.52 -3.53 -8.33
C ARG A 90 -3.13 -3.80 -6.96
N GLN A 91 -4.30 -3.25 -6.67
CA GLN A 91 -5.02 -3.52 -5.41
C GLN A 91 -5.42 -5.00 -5.32
N GLN A 92 -5.97 -5.58 -6.38
CA GLN A 92 -6.34 -7.00 -6.40
C GLN A 92 -5.11 -7.91 -6.27
N ALA A 93 -4.02 -7.60 -6.99
CA ALA A 93 -2.76 -8.33 -6.87
C ALA A 93 -2.21 -8.25 -5.44
N ALA A 94 -2.17 -7.06 -4.84
CA ALA A 94 -1.70 -6.88 -3.47
C ALA A 94 -2.56 -7.63 -2.43
N GLN A 95 -3.88 -7.69 -2.64
CA GLN A 95 -4.78 -8.48 -1.78
C GLN A 95 -4.51 -9.98 -1.92
N ALA A 96 -4.31 -10.47 -3.15
CA ALA A 96 -3.98 -11.87 -3.41
C ALA A 96 -2.62 -12.24 -2.82
N ASP A 97 -1.61 -11.39 -2.98
CA ASP A 97 -0.27 -11.58 -2.41
C ASP A 97 -0.32 -11.58 -0.88
N ALA A 98 -1.06 -10.66 -0.26
CA ALA A 98 -1.24 -10.64 1.19
C ALA A 98 -1.91 -11.93 1.69
N ALA A 99 -2.96 -12.40 1.00
CA ALA A 99 -3.60 -13.67 1.33
C ALA A 99 -2.65 -14.86 1.18
N ALA A 100 -1.82 -14.88 0.13
CA ALA A 100 -0.82 -15.91 -0.10
C ALA A 100 0.28 -15.89 0.99
N ILE A 101 0.74 -14.72 1.41
CA ILE A 101 1.71 -14.55 2.50
C ILE A 101 1.15 -15.14 3.80
N VAL A 102 -0.10 -14.80 4.14
CA VAL A 102 -0.75 -15.29 5.37
C VAL A 102 -0.93 -16.81 5.31
N ALA A 103 -1.42 -17.35 4.19
CA ALA A 103 -1.58 -18.80 4.01
C ALA A 103 -0.23 -19.53 4.16
N ARG A 104 0.82 -19.00 3.53
CA ARG A 104 2.18 -19.56 3.63
C ARG A 104 2.71 -19.50 5.06
N ALA A 105 2.54 -18.37 5.75
CA ALA A 105 2.96 -18.21 7.14
C ALA A 105 2.26 -19.21 8.07
N HIS A 106 0.96 -19.48 7.86
CA HIS A 106 0.25 -20.51 8.61
C HIS A 106 0.78 -21.92 8.33
N SER A 107 1.06 -22.26 7.08
CA SER A 107 1.65 -23.56 6.71
C SER A 107 3.03 -23.74 7.35
N GLU A 108 3.90 -22.74 7.22
CA GLU A 108 5.25 -22.77 7.77
C GLU A 108 5.22 -22.82 9.31
N ALA A 109 4.30 -22.10 9.96
CA ALA A 109 4.12 -22.17 11.40
C ALA A 109 3.67 -23.57 11.85
N ALA A 110 2.72 -24.19 11.15
CA ALA A 110 2.26 -25.54 11.47
C ALA A 110 3.38 -26.58 11.31
N GLU A 111 4.16 -26.49 10.22
CA GLU A 111 5.32 -27.35 9.98
C GLU A 111 6.39 -27.17 11.05
N LEU A 112 6.69 -25.92 11.43
CA LEU A 112 7.68 -25.60 12.46
C LEU A 112 7.24 -26.11 13.84
N THR A 113 5.96 -25.96 14.19
CA THR A 113 5.42 -26.51 15.44
C THR A 113 5.54 -28.02 15.46
N ALA A 114 5.12 -28.72 14.41
CA ALA A 114 5.24 -30.18 14.32
C ALA A 114 6.70 -30.65 14.40
N ALA A 115 7.61 -29.97 13.73
CA ALA A 115 9.04 -30.26 13.78
C ALA A 115 9.62 -30.03 15.20
N SER A 116 9.20 -28.95 15.85
CA SER A 116 9.63 -28.60 17.21
C SER A 116 9.12 -29.58 18.26
N GLU A 117 7.85 -30.01 18.14
CA GLU A 117 7.27 -31.05 19.00
C GLU A 117 8.02 -32.37 18.86
N LYS A 118 8.33 -32.78 17.61
CA LYS A 118 9.12 -33.99 17.35
C LYS A 118 10.52 -33.89 17.97
N ALA A 119 11.21 -32.76 17.79
CA ALA A 119 12.55 -32.55 18.35
C ALA A 119 12.54 -32.51 19.90
N ALA A 120 11.49 -31.93 20.49
CA ALA A 120 11.29 -31.92 21.94
C ALA A 120 11.05 -33.34 22.46
N ALA A 121 10.17 -34.11 21.83
CA ALA A 121 9.89 -35.51 22.18
C ALA A 121 11.16 -36.38 22.09
N GLU A 122 11.95 -36.23 21.03
CA GLU A 122 13.23 -36.95 20.89
C GLU A 122 14.22 -36.56 22.00
N THR A 123 14.29 -35.27 22.34
CA THR A 123 15.17 -34.80 23.41
C THR A 123 14.75 -35.32 24.77
N ILE A 124 13.44 -35.36 25.04
CA ILE A 124 12.89 -35.96 26.27
C ILE A 124 13.24 -37.45 26.30
N ALA A 125 12.97 -38.20 25.23
CA ALA A 125 13.28 -39.64 25.16
C ALA A 125 14.76 -39.93 25.42
N ARG A 126 15.69 -39.17 24.80
CA ARG A 126 17.13 -39.32 25.04
C ARG A 126 17.52 -39.01 26.49
N ARG A 127 16.91 -37.98 27.09
CA ARG A 127 17.18 -37.62 28.50
C ARG A 127 16.65 -38.68 29.46
N THR A 128 15.47 -39.22 29.19
CA THR A 128 14.89 -40.33 29.97
C THR A 128 15.79 -41.55 29.89
N ALA A 129 16.19 -41.99 28.70
CA ALA A 129 17.09 -43.13 28.53
C ALA A 129 18.44 -42.92 29.25
N ALA A 130 18.99 -41.70 29.19
CA ALA A 130 20.22 -41.37 29.91
C ALA A 130 20.04 -41.40 31.45
N ALA A 131 18.88 -40.98 31.95
CA ALA A 131 18.55 -41.05 33.37
C ALA A 131 18.36 -42.50 33.83
N GLU A 132 17.62 -43.31 33.07
CA GLU A 132 17.44 -44.75 33.31
C GLU A 132 18.79 -45.48 33.33
N ALA A 133 19.67 -45.21 32.36
CA ALA A 133 21.01 -45.78 32.33
C ALA A 133 21.85 -45.40 33.55
N LYS A 134 21.73 -44.15 34.04
CA LYS A 134 22.39 -43.69 35.27
C LYS A 134 21.85 -44.38 36.52
N ILE A 135 20.53 -44.55 36.61
CA ILE A 135 19.88 -45.27 37.71
C ILE A 135 20.37 -46.71 37.73
N ALA A 136 20.32 -47.42 36.60
CA ALA A 136 20.79 -48.80 36.51
C ALA A 136 22.29 -48.96 36.81
N ALA A 137 23.11 -47.95 36.50
CA ALA A 137 24.52 -47.94 36.90
C ALA A 137 24.68 -47.74 38.42
N ALA A 138 23.91 -46.82 39.01
CA ALA A 138 23.92 -46.55 40.44
C ALA A 138 23.41 -47.75 41.26
N GLU A 139 22.36 -48.43 40.80
CA GLU A 139 21.82 -49.65 41.42
C GLU A 139 22.89 -50.75 41.48
N ARG A 140 23.56 -51.02 40.35
CA ARG A 140 24.66 -52.01 40.32
C ARG A 140 25.81 -51.65 41.25
N ALA A 141 26.15 -50.36 41.34
CA ALA A 141 27.18 -49.89 42.26
C ALA A 141 26.76 -50.07 43.73
N ALA A 142 25.52 -49.70 44.06
CA ALA A 142 24.96 -49.85 45.41
C ALA A 142 24.84 -51.31 45.85
N GLU A 143 24.43 -52.21 44.95
CA GLU A 143 24.41 -53.66 45.23
C GLU A 143 25.82 -54.20 45.51
N ALA A 144 26.81 -53.79 44.72
CA ALA A 144 28.19 -54.21 44.90
C ALA A 144 28.76 -53.70 46.23
N GLU A 145 28.49 -52.45 46.58
CA GLU A 145 28.90 -51.84 47.85
C GLU A 145 28.23 -52.52 49.05
N LEU A 146 26.92 -52.80 48.97
CA LEU A 146 26.19 -53.53 50.00
C LEU A 146 26.76 -54.95 50.22
N ARG A 147 27.05 -55.68 49.14
CA ARG A 147 27.67 -57.02 49.23
C ARG A 147 29.06 -56.95 49.86
N ALA A 148 29.88 -55.97 49.48
CA ALA A 148 31.20 -55.79 50.04
C ALA A 148 31.14 -55.46 51.55
N GLU A 149 30.20 -54.59 51.94
CA GLU A 149 30.02 -54.22 53.35
C GLU A 149 29.52 -55.39 54.19
N LEU A 150 28.52 -56.13 53.70
CA LEU A 150 28.04 -57.36 54.36
C LEU A 150 29.15 -58.40 54.49
N ALA A 151 29.96 -58.61 53.45
CA ALA A 151 31.09 -59.53 53.51
C ALA A 151 32.11 -59.11 54.57
N ARG A 152 32.41 -57.81 54.69
CA ARG A 152 33.28 -57.28 55.75
C ARG A 152 32.69 -57.50 57.15
N GLN A 153 31.41 -57.20 57.36
CA GLN A 153 30.75 -57.37 58.66
C GLN A 153 30.66 -58.84 59.08
N VAL A 154 30.26 -59.73 58.16
CA VAL A 154 30.17 -61.17 58.42
C VAL A 154 31.55 -61.77 58.70
N THR A 155 32.57 -61.41 57.92
CA THR A 155 33.95 -61.88 58.14
C THR A 155 34.49 -61.37 59.48
N GLY A 156 34.23 -60.10 59.82
CA GLY A 156 34.60 -59.53 61.12
C GLY A 156 33.92 -60.24 62.29
N ALA A 157 32.61 -60.46 62.21
CA ALA A 157 31.85 -61.19 63.22
C ALA A 157 32.32 -62.64 63.37
N ALA A 158 32.56 -63.34 62.25
CA ALA A 158 33.10 -64.69 62.24
C ALA A 158 34.50 -64.74 62.87
N ALA A 159 35.39 -63.80 62.55
CA ALA A 159 36.71 -63.70 63.16
C ALA A 159 36.63 -63.49 64.68
N SER A 160 35.74 -62.61 65.15
CA SER A 160 35.51 -62.43 66.59
C SER A 160 34.96 -63.68 67.28
N LEU A 161 34.02 -64.39 66.64
CA LEU A 161 33.47 -65.66 67.13
C LEU A 161 34.53 -66.77 67.21
N ILE A 162 35.39 -66.88 66.19
CA ILE A 162 36.51 -67.84 66.16
C ILE A 162 37.51 -67.49 67.26
N ALA A 163 37.90 -66.21 67.40
CA ALA A 163 38.81 -65.78 68.46
C ALA A 163 38.26 -66.08 69.86
N GLY A 164 36.95 -65.91 70.08
CA GLY A 164 36.29 -66.26 71.34
C GLY A 164 36.19 -67.77 71.63
N LYS A 165 36.31 -68.63 70.61
CA LYS A 165 36.24 -70.10 70.72
C LYS A 165 37.59 -70.80 70.52
N ALA A 166 38.65 -70.08 70.17
CA ALA A 166 39.96 -70.63 69.88
C ALA A 166 40.68 -71.03 71.19
N ASP A 167 40.43 -72.24 71.65
CA ASP A 167 41.19 -72.86 72.72
C ASP A 167 42.50 -73.50 72.21
N ALA A 168 43.39 -73.88 73.14
CA ALA A 168 44.69 -74.46 72.79
C ALA A 168 44.58 -75.79 72.02
N ALA A 169 43.49 -76.55 72.23
CA ALA A 169 43.25 -77.83 71.54
C ALA A 169 42.85 -77.62 70.08
N MET A 170 42.01 -76.62 69.80
CA MET A 170 41.64 -76.22 68.44
C MET A 170 42.86 -75.67 67.69
N GLN A 171 43.71 -74.86 68.33
CA GLN A 171 44.93 -74.34 67.71
C GLN A 171 45.93 -75.46 67.36
N ALA A 172 46.13 -76.44 68.25
CA ALA A 172 46.98 -77.60 67.98
C ALA A 172 46.48 -78.42 66.78
N ARG A 173 45.16 -78.72 66.73
CA ARG A 173 44.55 -79.43 65.58
C ARG A 173 44.74 -78.69 64.25
N LEU A 174 44.50 -77.39 64.22
CA LEU A 174 44.67 -76.58 63.00
C LEU A 174 46.12 -76.56 62.51
N THR A 175 47.08 -76.63 63.44
CA THR A 175 48.51 -76.65 63.11
C THR A 175 48.91 -77.99 62.49
N ASP A 176 48.47 -79.12 63.08
CA ASP A 176 48.71 -80.45 62.52
C ASP A 176 48.05 -80.61 61.13
N GLU A 177 46.84 -80.09 60.95
CA GLU A 177 46.11 -80.16 59.68
C GLU A 177 46.77 -79.29 58.58
N ALA A 178 47.29 -78.11 58.93
CA ALA A 178 48.05 -77.26 58.00
C ALA A 178 49.38 -77.90 57.60
N ILE A 179 50.09 -78.55 58.54
CA ILE A 179 51.32 -79.30 58.27
C ILE A 179 51.03 -80.50 57.35
N ALA A 180 49.88 -81.16 57.51
CA ALA A 180 49.47 -82.29 56.67
C ALA A 180 48.97 -81.89 55.27
N ALA A 181 48.54 -80.63 55.09
CA ALA A 181 48.06 -80.10 53.80
C ALA A 181 49.18 -79.51 52.91
N LEU A 182 50.39 -79.37 53.46
CA LEU A 182 51.63 -79.00 52.76
C LEU A 182 52.27 -80.22 52.09
#